data_AF-A0A512TT17-F1
#
_entry.id   AF-A0A512TT17-F1
#
_cell.length_a   1.000
_cell.length_b   1.000
_cell.length_c   1.000
_cell.angle_alpha   90.00
_cell.angle_beta   90.00
_cell.angle_gamma   90.00
#
_symmetry.space_group_name_H-M   'P 1'
#
loop_
_entity.id
_entity.type
_entity.pdbx_description
1 polymer ?
#
loop_
_entity_poly.entity_id
_entity_poly.type
_entity_poly.pdbx_seq_one_letter_code
_entity_poly.pdbx_strand_id
1 'polypeptide(L)'
;MQLFYAETSPFSMEKLPPDSLLTKDITMDEFIDFTSNHKHVTVKTPPTFLWITATDHWNFQRQNLLFAQALNELNLPFDLHVFSKGPHGLGLGEDEPTVAIWPKLCENWLQGL
;
A
#
# COMPACT_ATOMS: atom_id res chain seq x y z
N MET A 1 8.30 -2.48 -12.31
CA MET A 1 7.48 -3.28 -11.38
C MET A 1 7.59 -2.64 -10.01
N GLN A 2 6.51 -2.06 -9.50
CA GLN A 2 6.49 -1.49 -8.15
C GLN A 2 5.52 -2.32 -7.33
N LEU A 3 6.07 -3.22 -6.51
CA LEU A 3 5.31 -3.91 -5.47
C LEU A 3 5.06 -2.88 -4.37
N PHE A 4 3.84 -2.36 -4.29
CA PHE A 4 3.47 -1.44 -3.24
C PHE A 4 3.00 -2.21 -2.02
N TYR A 5 3.89 -2.30 -1.04
CA TYR A 5 3.51 -2.46 0.36
C TYR A 5 3.60 -1.07 0.98
N ALA A 6 2.48 -0.36 1.05
CA ALA A 6 2.42 0.99 1.58
C ALA A 6 2.21 0.95 3.09
N GLU A 7 3.29 0.87 3.86
CA GLU A 7 3.27 1.15 5.30
C GLU A 7 3.39 2.66 5.54
N THR A 8 2.27 3.33 5.74
CA THR A 8 2.22 4.65 6.38
C THR A 8 1.74 4.53 7.84
N SER A 9 2.60 4.06 8.74
CA SER A 9 2.32 4.09 10.19
C SER A 9 1.67 5.43 10.58
N PRO A 10 0.69 5.48 11.51
CA PRO A 10 0.14 6.74 11.98
C PRO A 10 1.28 7.64 12.49
N PHE A 11 1.67 8.61 11.67
CA PHE A 11 2.77 9.50 11.94
C PHE A 11 2.37 10.45 13.06
N SER A 12 3.19 10.50 14.10
CA SER A 12 3.05 11.46 15.19
C SER A 12 4.34 12.26 15.25
N MET A 13 4.26 13.57 14.98
CA MET A 13 5.41 14.47 15.11
C MET A 13 6.01 14.46 16.53
N GLU A 14 5.20 14.14 17.55
CA GLU A 14 5.62 14.07 18.94
C GLU A 14 6.50 12.85 19.26
N LYS A 15 6.56 11.85 18.37
CA LYS A 15 7.31 10.59 18.56
C LYS A 15 8.58 10.50 17.71
N LEU A 16 9.00 11.59 17.07
CA LEU A 16 10.23 11.59 16.28
C LEU A 16 11.44 11.48 17.21
N PRO A 17 12.36 10.52 17.00
CA PRO A 17 13.59 10.44 17.76
C PRO A 17 14.42 11.72 17.55
N PRO A 18 15.27 12.11 18.51
CA PRO A 18 16.09 13.33 18.43
C PRO A 18 16.95 13.42 17.15
N ASP A 19 17.33 12.26 16.61
CA ASP A 19 18.17 12.10 15.41
C ASP A 19 17.36 11.85 14.14
N SER A 20 16.06 12.17 14.15
CA SER A 20 15.20 12.00 12.97
C SER A 20 15.71 12.86 11.81
N LEU A 21 15.88 12.22 10.64
CA LEU A 21 16.18 12.89 9.37
C LEU A 21 15.00 13.71 8.82
N LEU A 22 13.80 13.55 9.40
CA LEU A 22 12.64 14.37 9.08
C LEU A 22 12.77 15.71 9.78
N THR A 23 13.02 16.77 9.01
CA THR A 23 13.12 18.14 9.53
C THR A 23 11.78 18.55 10.15
N LYS A 24 11.83 19.34 11.23
CA LYS A 24 10.65 19.83 11.98
C LYS A 24 9.78 20.83 11.21
N ASP A 25 10.09 21.07 9.93
CA ASP A 25 9.51 22.13 9.10
C ASP A 25 8.39 21.63 8.17
N ILE A 26 8.02 20.35 8.22
CA ILE A 26 6.90 19.80 7.45
C ILE A 26 5.65 19.81 8.34
N THR A 27 4.57 20.43 7.86
CA THR A 27 3.28 20.39 8.56
C THR A 27 2.68 18.99 8.50
N MET A 28 1.79 18.66 9.45
CA MET A 28 1.10 17.36 9.44
C MET A 28 0.32 17.13 8.13
N ASP A 29 -0.31 18.18 7.59
CA ASP A 29 -1.08 18.09 6.35
C ASP A 29 -0.18 17.84 5.14
N GLU A 30 0.96 18.53 5.05
CA GLU A 30 1.96 18.27 4.01
C GLU A 30 2.50 16.83 4.10
N PHE A 31 2.71 16.32 5.31
CA PHE A 31 3.14 14.95 5.52
C PHE A 31 2.07 13.93 5.11
N ILE A 32 0.80 14.16 5.48
CA ILE A 32 -0.33 13.31 5.09
C ILE A 32 -0.47 13.30 3.57
N ASP A 33 -0.35 14.46 2.92
CA ASP A 33 -0.47 14.57 1.47
C ASP A 33 0.70 13.89 0.75
N PHE A 34 1.92 14.09 1.26
CA PHE A 34 3.11 13.44 0.74
C PHE A 34 3.03 11.90 0.86
N THR A 35 2.52 11.39 1.99
CA THR A 35 2.42 9.94 2.24
C THR A 35 1.14 9.30 1.68
N SER A 36 0.21 10.10 1.16
CA SER A 36 -1.02 9.61 0.54
C SER A 36 -0.79 9.17 -0.91
N ASN A 37 -0.33 7.94 -1.11
CA ASN A 37 0.04 7.39 -2.43
C ASN A 37 -0.98 7.65 -3.55
N HIS A 38 -2.28 7.59 -3.25
CA HIS A 38 -3.35 7.82 -4.23
C HIS A 38 -3.33 9.22 -4.84
N LYS A 39 -2.80 10.23 -4.13
CA LYS A 39 -2.63 11.60 -4.64
C LYS A 39 -1.49 11.74 -5.66
N HIS A 40 -0.60 10.76 -5.74
CA HIS A 40 0.59 10.78 -6.60
C HIS A 40 0.45 9.86 -7.82
N VAL A 41 -0.73 9.27 -8.04
CA VAL A 41 -0.99 8.46 -9.24
C VAL A 41 -1.07 9.36 -10.46
N THR A 42 -0.33 9.00 -11.51
CA THR A 42 -0.31 9.72 -12.78
C THR A 42 -0.38 8.75 -13.94
N VAL A 43 -0.58 9.24 -15.17
CA VAL A 43 -0.55 8.40 -16.38
C VAL A 43 0.79 7.69 -16.62
N LYS A 44 1.85 8.06 -15.89
CA LYS A 44 3.17 7.40 -15.93
C LYS A 44 3.32 6.31 -14.86
N THR A 45 2.35 6.16 -13.97
CA THR A 45 2.37 5.12 -12.93
C THR A 45 2.36 3.75 -13.63
N PRO A 46 3.31 2.86 -13.29
CA PRO A 46 3.44 1.57 -13.96
C PRO A 46 2.27 0.63 -13.63
N PRO A 47 2.09 -0.46 -14.40
CA PRO A 47 1.21 -1.54 -14.01
C PRO A 47 1.50 -1.99 -12.57
N THR A 48 0.43 -2.17 -11.79
CA THR A 48 0.54 -2.37 -10.34
C THR A 48 -0.20 -3.63 -9.90
N PHE A 49 0.42 -4.41 -9.02
CA PHE A 49 -0.24 -5.51 -8.31
C PHE A 49 -0.35 -5.16 -6.82
N LEU A 50 -1.54 -5.33 -6.24
CA LEU A 50 -1.85 -5.01 -4.85
C LEU A 50 -2.51 -6.21 -4.18
N TRP A 51 -2.13 -6.46 -2.93
CA TRP A 51 -2.90 -7.32 -2.05
C TRP A 51 -2.96 -6.75 -0.63
N ILE A 52 -4.10 -6.93 0.03
CA ILE A 52 -4.36 -6.46 1.40
C ILE A 52 -5.23 -7.45 2.16
N THR A 53 -5.25 -7.35 3.49
CA THR A 53 -6.24 -8.01 4.34
C THR A 53 -7.25 -7.00 4.88
N ALA A 54 -8.52 -7.39 4.98
CA ALA A 54 -9.61 -6.53 5.47
C ALA A 54 -9.61 -6.34 7.00
N THR A 55 -8.74 -7.06 7.71
CA THR A 55 -8.54 -6.93 9.16
C THR A 55 -7.23 -6.21 9.49
N ASP A 56 -6.54 -5.62 8.52
CA ASP A 56 -5.37 -4.80 8.80
C ASP A 56 -5.82 -3.47 9.44
N HIS A 57 -5.65 -3.40 10.75
CA HIS A 57 -6.19 -2.31 11.58
C HIS A 57 -5.44 -0.97 11.40
N TRP A 58 -4.27 -0.92 10.73
CA TRP A 58 -3.42 0.29 10.71
C TRP A 58 -3.82 1.33 9.65
N ASN A 59 -5.11 1.43 9.32
CA ASN A 59 -5.64 2.31 8.26
C ASN A 59 -5.08 2.04 6.85
N PHE A 60 -4.24 1.02 6.66
CA PHE A 60 -3.62 0.67 5.37
C PHE A 60 -4.60 0.18 4.33
N GLN A 61 -5.63 -0.54 4.76
CA GLN A 61 -6.67 -1.03 3.85
C GLN A 61 -7.34 0.11 3.08
N ARG A 62 -7.67 1.23 3.76
CA ARG A 62 -8.32 2.37 3.10
C ARG A 62 -7.39 3.04 2.09
N GLN A 63 -6.10 3.19 2.44
CA GLN A 63 -5.12 3.81 1.55
C GLN A 63 -4.90 2.98 0.27
N ASN A 64 -4.84 1.65 0.38
CA ASN A 64 -4.71 0.75 -0.77
C ASN A 64 -5.96 0.77 -1.67
N LEU A 65 -7.16 0.81 -1.07
CA LEU A 65 -8.41 0.94 -1.84
C LEU A 65 -8.47 2.29 -2.59
N LEU A 66 -8.06 3.39 -1.96
CA LEU A 66 -7.97 4.70 -2.62
C LEU A 66 -6.92 4.70 -3.74
N PHE A 67 -5.79 4.01 -3.56
CA PHE A 67 -4.76 3.89 -4.59
C PHE A 67 -5.27 3.11 -5.80
N ALA A 68 -5.94 1.97 -5.58
CA ALA A 68 -6.59 1.20 -6.63
C ALA A 68 -7.67 2.01 -7.35
N GLN A 69 -8.46 2.81 -6.61
CA GLN A 69 -9.43 3.72 -7.21
C GLN A 69 -8.75 4.75 -8.13
N ALA A 70 -7.67 5.39 -7.68
CA ALA A 70 -6.93 6.37 -8.48
C ALA A 70 -6.29 5.75 -9.75
N LEU A 71 -5.79 4.50 -9.66
CA LEU A 71 -5.33 3.74 -10.83
C LEU A 71 -6.46 3.51 -11.84
N ASN A 72 -7.63 3.11 -11.35
CA ASN A 72 -8.83 2.90 -12.16
C ASN A 72 -9.33 4.18 -12.84
N GLU A 73 -9.34 5.31 -12.12
CA GLU A 73 -9.76 6.62 -12.67
C GLU A 73 -8.90 7.06 -13.87
N LEU A 74 -7.63 6.64 -13.92
CA LEU A 74 -6.73 6.90 -15.04
C LEU A 74 -6.66 5.74 -16.05
N ASN A 75 -7.48 4.69 -15.91
CA ASN A 75 -7.49 3.48 -16.74
C ASN A 75 -6.11 2.79 -16.83
N LEU A 76 -5.37 2.81 -15.73
CA LEU A 76 -4.08 2.12 -15.65
C LEU A 76 -4.30 0.63 -15.33
N PRO A 77 -3.46 -0.28 -15.87
CA PRO A 77 -3.58 -1.71 -15.59
C PRO A 77 -3.18 -2.02 -14.14
N PHE A 78 -4.06 -2.69 -13.40
CA PHE A 78 -3.76 -3.17 -12.06
C PHE A 78 -4.59 -4.38 -11.66
N ASP A 79 -4.05 -5.17 -10.74
CA ASP A 79 -4.77 -6.22 -10.01
C ASP A 79 -4.83 -5.85 -8.53
N LEU A 80 -6.01 -6.05 -7.90
CA LEU A 80 -6.22 -5.87 -6.46
C LEU A 80 -6.85 -7.13 -5.86
N HIS A 81 -6.19 -7.70 -4.86
CA HIS A 81 -6.69 -8.82 -4.07
C HIS A 81 -6.97 -8.41 -2.63
N VAL A 82 -8.22 -8.56 -2.18
CA VAL A 82 -8.62 -8.27 -0.79
C VAL A 82 -8.95 -9.57 -0.09
N PHE A 83 -8.09 -9.97 0.84
CA PHE A 83 -8.30 -11.16 1.68
C PHE A 83 -9.13 -10.80 2.92
N SER A 84 -9.99 -11.71 3.35
CA SER A 84 -10.94 -11.43 4.44
C SER A 84 -10.29 -11.15 5.79
N LYS A 85 -9.11 -11.73 6.06
CA LYS A 85 -8.43 -11.65 7.35
C LYS A 85 -6.92 -11.84 7.22
N GLY A 86 -6.22 -11.46 8.28
CA GLY A 86 -4.78 -11.61 8.46
C GLY A 86 -4.19 -10.35 9.08
N PRO A 87 -3.25 -10.45 10.04
CA PRO A 87 -2.61 -9.29 10.64
C PRO A 87 -1.75 -8.55 9.61
N HIS A 88 -1.33 -7.35 9.98
CA HIS A 88 -0.30 -6.62 9.24
C HIS A 88 1.02 -7.40 9.18
N GLY A 89 1.80 -7.21 8.12
CA GLY A 89 3.16 -7.79 8.03
C GLY A 89 3.22 -9.29 7.77
N LEU A 90 2.23 -9.87 7.08
CA LEU A 90 2.17 -11.31 6.80
C LEU A 90 3.26 -11.84 5.85
N GLY A 91 4.07 -10.98 5.22
CA GLY A 91 5.15 -11.40 4.32
C GLY A 91 4.63 -12.30 3.18
N LEU A 92 5.17 -13.51 3.07
CA LEU A 92 4.74 -14.51 2.08
C LEU A 92 3.38 -15.17 2.40
N GLY A 93 2.78 -14.87 3.55
CA GLY A 93 1.47 -15.37 3.94
C GLY A 93 1.45 -16.82 4.41
N GLU A 94 2.60 -17.43 4.67
CA GLU A 94 2.71 -18.86 5.05
C GLU A 94 1.89 -19.22 6.29
N ASP A 95 1.78 -18.28 7.25
CA ASP A 95 1.03 -18.45 8.49
C ASP A 95 -0.48 -18.16 8.37
N GLU A 96 -0.95 -17.66 7.22
CA GLU A 96 -2.37 -17.40 6.95
C GLU A 96 -2.78 -18.11 5.64
N PRO A 97 -3.38 -19.32 5.72
CA PRO A 97 -3.64 -20.16 4.55
C PRO A 97 -4.46 -19.49 3.44
N THR A 98 -5.33 -18.54 3.79
CA THR A 98 -6.14 -17.81 2.79
C THR A 98 -5.31 -16.80 2.00
N VAL A 99 -4.23 -16.29 2.60
CA VAL A 99 -3.35 -15.27 2.03
C VAL A 99 -2.15 -15.91 1.31
N ALA A 100 -1.71 -17.11 1.71
CA ALA A 100 -0.56 -17.83 1.14
C ALA A 100 -0.58 -18.02 -0.39
N ILE A 101 -1.73 -17.81 -1.04
CA ILE A 101 -1.88 -17.85 -2.49
C ILE A 101 -1.37 -16.59 -3.20
N TRP A 102 -1.22 -15.46 -2.50
CA TRP A 102 -0.87 -14.17 -3.12
C TRP A 102 0.42 -14.20 -3.95
N PRO A 103 1.50 -14.92 -3.58
CA PRO A 103 2.70 -14.95 -4.40
C PRO A 103 2.44 -15.61 -5.75
N LYS A 104 1.58 -16.64 -5.80
CA LYS A 104 1.20 -17.30 -7.05
C LYS A 104 0.32 -16.41 -7.93
N LEU A 105 -0.57 -15.63 -7.32
CA LEU A 105 -1.37 -14.63 -8.04
C LEU A 105 -0.46 -13.56 -8.67
N CYS A 106 0.52 -13.07 -7.92
CA CYS A 106 1.52 -12.13 -8.41
C CYS A 106 2.36 -12.74 -9.56
N GLU A 107 2.81 -13.99 -9.43
CA GLU A 107 3.53 -14.69 -10.50
C GLU A 107 2.70 -14.75 -11.78
N ASN A 108 1.42 -15.15 -11.69
CA ASN A 108 0.54 -15.23 -12.85
C ASN A 108 0.31 -13.84 -13.48
N TRP A 109 0.12 -12.80 -12.65
CA TRP A 109 -0.01 -11.43 -13.11
C TRP A 109 1.24 -10.96 -13.87
N LEU A 110 2.43 -11.24 -13.34
CA LEU A 110 3.70 -10.91 -14.00
C LEU A 110 3.90 -11.63 -15.33
N GLN A 111 3.42 -12.87 -15.45
CA GLN A 111 3.45 -13.61 -16.71
C GLN A 111 2.47 -13.06 -17.75
N GLY A 112 1.43 -12.35 -17.32
CA GLY A 112 0.41 -11.75 -18.18
C GLY A 112 0.65 -10.28 -18.56
N LEU A 113 1.71 -9.64 -18.04
CA LEU A 113 2.13 -8.28 -18.41
C LEU A 113 2.76 -8.24 -19.80
#